data_AF-A0ABD3AZS2-F1
#
_entry.id   AF-A0ABD3AZS2-F1
#
_cell.length_a   1.000
_cell.length_b   1.000
_cell.length_c   1.000
_cell.angle_alpha   90.00
_cell.angle_beta   90.00
_cell.angle_gamma   90.00
#
_symmetry.space_group_name_H-M   'P 1'
#
loop_
_entity.id
_entity.type
_entity.pdbx_description
1 polymer ?
#
loop_
_entity_poly.entity_id
_entity_poly.type
_entity_poly.pdbx_seq_one_letter_code
_entity_poly.pdbx_strand_id
1 'polypeptide(L)'
;MGLKSKAMEEQEKKMGKDFDSPFLLGTPGLDLSSLGLVDSDKIPKYELNVEDGRKLAKEYSRVLMRKHRARQAPESAFLRCKKEAIEALPEDLKIAALNPDLSPFPVNPFMATLTPPIEGYFEKVNEAAKRSSRKEKLR
;
A
#
# COMPACT_ATOMS: atom_id res chain seq x y z
N MET A 1 12.79 -9.53 -29.13
CA MET A 1 11.38 -9.65 -29.55
C MET A 1 10.51 -9.91 -28.33
N GLY A 2 9.89 -8.88 -27.75
CA GLY A 2 9.02 -9.04 -26.57
C GLY A 2 7.66 -9.61 -26.96
N LEU A 3 7.13 -10.56 -26.18
CA LEU A 3 5.77 -11.07 -26.33
C LEU A 3 4.79 -9.94 -25.93
N LYS A 4 4.15 -9.32 -26.92
CA LYS A 4 3.00 -8.44 -26.70
C LYS A 4 1.77 -9.33 -26.48
N SER A 5 0.90 -8.99 -25.53
CA SER A 5 -0.37 -9.70 -25.39
C SER A 5 -1.24 -9.43 -26.62
N LYS A 6 -2.10 -10.38 -27.03
CA LYS A 6 -3.00 -10.20 -28.19
C LYS A 6 -3.85 -8.92 -28.08
N ALA A 7 -4.25 -8.56 -26.86
CA ALA A 7 -4.97 -7.33 -26.58
C ALA A 7 -4.13 -6.05 -26.86
N MET A 8 -2.84 -6.07 -26.54
CA MET A 8 -1.91 -4.97 -26.86
C MET A 8 -1.65 -4.86 -28.36
N GLU A 9 -1.53 -5.98 -29.08
CA GLU A 9 -1.35 -5.97 -30.54
C GLU A 9 -2.58 -5.44 -31.28
N GLU A 10 -3.78 -5.76 -30.78
CA GLU A 10 -5.04 -5.23 -31.34
C GLU A 10 -5.22 -3.74 -31.05
N GLN A 11 -4.76 -3.26 -29.89
CA GLN A 11 -4.78 -1.84 -29.53
C GLN A 11 -3.74 -1.02 -30.30
N GLU A 12 -2.52 -1.53 -30.49
CA GLU A 12 -1.50 -0.92 -31.35
C GLU A 12 -1.99 -0.75 -32.79
N LYS A 13 -2.67 -1.76 -33.35
CA LYS A 13 -3.24 -1.70 -34.70
C LYS A 13 -4.38 -0.68 -34.80
N LYS A 14 -5.15 -0.46 -33.73
CA LYS A 14 -6.27 0.49 -33.70
C LYS A 14 -5.82 1.94 -33.48
N MET A 15 -4.79 2.18 -32.67
CA MET A 15 -4.35 3.53 -32.28
C MET A 15 -3.14 4.05 -33.08
N GLY A 16 -2.45 3.21 -33.87
CA GLY A 16 -1.44 3.68 -34.82
C GLY A 16 -0.39 4.59 -34.19
N LYS A 17 -0.27 5.84 -34.71
CA LYS A 17 0.67 6.86 -34.20
C LYS A 17 0.35 7.38 -32.79
N ASP A 18 -0.88 7.19 -32.32
CA ASP A 18 -1.32 7.64 -30.99
C ASP A 18 -0.90 6.65 -29.89
N PHE A 19 -0.35 5.48 -30.25
CA PHE A 19 0.17 4.52 -29.27
C PHE A 19 1.45 4.98 -28.57
N ASP A 20 2.23 5.86 -29.22
CA ASP A 20 3.43 6.49 -28.63
C ASP A 20 3.09 7.68 -27.70
N SER A 21 1.81 8.08 -27.67
CA SER A 21 1.31 9.11 -26.74
C SER A 21 1.01 8.48 -25.36
N PRO A 22 1.11 9.22 -24.25
CA PRO A 22 0.85 8.67 -22.92
C PRO A 22 -0.53 8.03 -22.88
N PHE A 23 -0.53 6.70 -22.70
CA PHE A 23 -1.73 5.88 -22.68
C PHE A 23 -2.69 6.39 -21.59
N LEU A 24 -3.87 6.86 -21.98
CA LEU A 24 -4.86 7.41 -21.06
C LEU A 24 -5.40 6.28 -20.18
N LEU A 25 -4.95 6.24 -18.92
CA LEU A 25 -5.47 5.31 -17.92
C LEU A 25 -6.69 5.97 -17.25
N GLY A 26 -7.87 5.79 -17.85
CA GLY A 26 -9.11 6.29 -17.27
C GLY A 26 -10.19 6.64 -18.29
N THR A 27 -11.20 7.38 -17.83
CA THR A 27 -12.23 7.96 -18.70
C THR A 27 -11.62 9.10 -19.54
N PRO A 28 -11.82 9.10 -20.87
CA PRO A 28 -11.23 10.09 -21.75
C PRO A 28 -11.64 11.51 -21.33
N GLY A 29 -10.65 12.39 -21.13
CA GLY A 29 -10.86 13.79 -20.73
C GLY A 29 -10.75 14.08 -19.23
N LEU A 30 -10.56 13.06 -18.38
CA LEU A 30 -10.31 13.24 -16.94
C LEU A 30 -8.84 13.04 -16.54
N ASP A 31 -7.96 12.88 -17.52
CA ASP A 31 -6.53 12.71 -17.26
C ASP A 31 -5.92 14.01 -16.75
N LEU A 32 -4.92 13.90 -15.87
CA LEU A 32 -4.26 15.06 -15.24
C LEU A 32 -3.65 16.03 -16.27
N SER A 33 -3.24 15.51 -17.43
CA SER A 33 -2.75 16.31 -18.57
C SER A 33 -3.90 17.06 -19.27
N SER A 34 -5.03 16.38 -19.50
CA SER A 34 -6.23 16.94 -20.14
C SER A 34 -6.91 18.01 -19.28
N LEU A 35 -6.82 17.84 -17.96
CA LEU A 35 -7.29 18.82 -16.96
C LEU A 35 -6.33 20.02 -16.77
N GLY A 36 -5.18 20.03 -17.44
CA GLY A 36 -4.20 21.11 -17.35
C GLY A 36 -3.48 21.21 -16.00
N LEU A 37 -3.55 20.17 -15.17
CA LEU A 37 -2.81 20.10 -13.90
C LEU A 37 -1.33 19.73 -14.11
N VAL A 38 -1.03 18.99 -15.17
CA VAL A 38 0.32 18.49 -15.48
C VAL A 38 0.68 18.84 -16.91
N ASP A 39 1.75 19.63 -17.08
CA ASP A 39 2.34 19.90 -18.38
C ASP A 39 3.00 18.63 -18.93
N SER A 40 2.43 18.05 -19.98
CA SER A 40 2.93 16.83 -20.64
C SER A 40 4.38 16.96 -21.11
N ASP A 41 4.76 18.16 -21.55
CA ASP A 41 6.06 18.43 -22.16
C ASP A 41 7.20 18.52 -21.13
N LYS A 42 6.86 18.76 -19.86
CA LYS A 42 7.82 18.83 -18.74
C LYS A 42 8.03 17.50 -18.05
N ILE A 43 7.28 16.46 -18.44
CA ILE A 43 7.43 15.13 -17.84
C ILE A 43 8.81 14.59 -18.21
N PRO A 44 9.70 14.33 -17.23
CA PRO A 44 11.00 13.76 -17.52
C PRO A 44 10.84 12.37 -18.15
N LYS A 45 11.27 12.24 -19.41
CA LYS A 45 11.32 10.97 -20.11
C LYS A 45 12.56 10.21 -19.64
N TYR A 46 12.36 9.12 -18.92
CA TYR A 46 13.44 8.23 -18.54
C TYR A 46 13.55 7.11 -19.56
N GLU A 47 14.68 7.02 -20.25
CA GLU A 47 15.01 5.88 -21.12
C GLU A 47 15.40 4.68 -20.25
N LEU A 48 14.39 3.94 -19.77
CA LEU A 48 14.67 2.65 -19.15
C LEU A 48 14.93 1.65 -20.28
N ASN A 49 16.15 1.13 -20.37
CA ASN A 49 16.43 0.06 -21.31
C ASN A 49 15.52 -1.15 -21.00
N VAL A 50 14.85 -1.69 -22.02
CA VAL A 50 13.86 -2.77 -21.88
C VAL A 50 14.46 -3.99 -21.18
N GLU A 51 15.75 -4.23 -21.38
CA GLU A 51 16.47 -5.33 -20.75
C GLU A 51 16.63 -5.16 -19.24
N ASP A 52 16.96 -3.96 -18.79
CA ASP A 52 17.17 -3.69 -17.37
C ASP A 52 15.84 -3.63 -16.62
N GLY A 53 14.78 -3.12 -17.26
CA GLY A 53 13.41 -3.23 -16.73
C GLY A 53 12.98 -4.68 -16.49
N ARG A 54 13.29 -5.58 -17.44
CA ARG A 54 12.98 -7.02 -17.29
C ARG A 54 13.79 -7.68 -16.18
N LYS A 55 15.07 -7.34 -16.05
CA LYS A 55 15.93 -7.84 -14.96
C LYS A 55 15.39 -7.39 -13.60
N LEU A 56 15.07 -6.10 -13.45
CA LEU A 56 14.54 -5.54 -12.20
C LEU A 56 13.19 -6.16 -11.80
N ALA A 57 12.27 -6.34 -12.76
CA ALA A 57 10.98 -6.96 -12.48
C ALA A 57 11.11 -8.43 -12.03
N LYS A 58 12.03 -9.19 -12.65
CA LYS A 58 12.31 -10.57 -12.25
C LYS A 58 12.91 -10.65 -10.84
N GLU A 59 13.81 -9.74 -10.52
CA GLU A 59 14.42 -9.64 -9.19
C GLU A 59 13.41 -9.25 -8.11
N TYR A 60 12.58 -8.23 -8.38
CA TYR A 60 11.50 -7.83 -7.49
C TYR A 60 10.55 -9.00 -7.19
N SER A 61 10.13 -9.71 -8.24
CA SER A 61 9.26 -10.88 -8.11
C SER A 61 9.91 -11.98 -7.26
N ARG A 62 11.21 -12.23 -7.46
CA ARG A 62 11.99 -13.20 -6.68
C ARG A 62 12.04 -12.83 -5.19
N VAL A 63 12.32 -11.56 -4.87
CA VAL A 63 12.37 -11.05 -3.50
C VAL A 63 10.99 -11.13 -2.84
N LEU A 64 9.94 -10.75 -3.56
CA LEU A 64 8.57 -10.77 -3.04
C LEU A 64 8.12 -12.20 -2.70
N MET A 65 8.42 -13.18 -3.55
CA MET A 65 8.12 -14.59 -3.28
C MET A 65 8.95 -15.16 -2.12
N ARG A 66 10.18 -14.67 -1.90
CA ARG A 66 10.97 -15.03 -0.71
C ARG A 66 10.32 -14.47 0.55
N LYS A 67 9.93 -13.19 0.55
CA LYS A 67 9.24 -12.53 1.68
C LYS A 67 7.92 -13.22 2.01
N HIS A 68 7.14 -13.59 0.99
CA HIS A 68 5.87 -14.30 1.18
C HIS A 68 6.07 -15.64 1.87
N ARG A 69 7.03 -16.46 1.42
CA ARG A 69 7.35 -17.74 2.07
C ARG A 69 7.88 -17.56 3.49
N ALA A 70 8.74 -16.56 3.71
CA ALA A 70 9.25 -16.22 5.03
C ALA A 70 8.15 -15.77 6.01
N ARG A 71 7.05 -15.20 5.51
CA ARG A 71 5.85 -14.88 6.30
C ARG A 71 4.98 -16.11 6.55
N GLN A 72 4.78 -16.95 5.54
CA GLN A 72 3.91 -18.13 5.62
C GLN A 72 4.45 -19.21 6.57
N ALA A 73 5.78 -19.40 6.62
CA ALA A 73 6.42 -20.38 7.48
C ALA A 73 6.10 -20.17 8.98
N PRO A 74 6.34 -18.98 9.59
CA PRO A 74 5.98 -18.74 10.98
C PRO A 74 4.47 -18.71 11.20
N GLU A 75 3.65 -18.21 10.27
CA GLU A 75 2.19 -18.23 10.41
C GLU A 75 1.63 -19.65 10.51
N SER A 76 2.11 -20.57 9.66
CA SER A 76 1.70 -21.97 9.68
C SER A 76 2.20 -22.71 10.93
N ALA A 77 3.44 -22.45 11.36
CA ALA A 77 3.97 -22.98 12.61
C ALA A 77 3.18 -22.47 13.82
N PHE A 78 2.89 -21.16 13.88
CA PHE A 78 2.09 -20.55 14.93
C PHE A 78 0.69 -21.15 15.02
N LEU A 79 0.04 -21.38 13.87
CA LEU A 79 -1.28 -22.02 13.82
C LEU A 79 -1.24 -23.46 14.34
N ARG A 80 -0.20 -24.23 14.01
CA ARG A 80 -0.01 -25.58 14.54
C ARG A 80 0.17 -25.55 16.06
N CYS A 81 1.10 -24.74 16.56
CA CYS A 81 1.34 -24.61 18.00
C CYS A 81 0.09 -24.12 18.75
N LYS A 82 -0.70 -23.22 18.15
CA LYS A 82 -1.99 -22.77 18.73
C LYS A 82 -2.97 -23.93 18.91
N LYS A 83 -3.09 -24.82 17.93
CA LYS A 83 -3.99 -25.99 18.02
C LYS A 83 -3.52 -26.97 19.08
N GLU A 84 -2.23 -27.30 19.09
CA GLU A 84 -1.63 -28.19 20.09
C GLU A 84 -1.80 -27.61 21.51
N ALA A 85 -1.64 -26.30 21.67
CA ALA A 85 -1.86 -25.63 22.94
C ALA A 85 -3.33 -25.71 23.42
N ILE A 86 -4.31 -25.55 22.51
CA ILE A 86 -5.73 -25.71 22.84
C ILE A 86 -6.05 -27.16 23.21
N GLU A 87 -5.44 -28.13 22.54
CA GLU A 87 -5.65 -29.56 22.84
C GLU A 87 -5.08 -29.97 24.19
N ALA A 88 -3.99 -29.36 24.63
CA ALA A 88 -3.36 -29.61 25.93
C ALA A 88 -4.13 -29.01 27.13
N LEU A 89 -5.17 -28.19 26.89
CA LEU A 89 -5.98 -27.61 27.97
C LEU A 89 -6.95 -28.63 28.59
N PRO A 90 -7.30 -28.47 29.87
CA PRO A 90 -8.43 -29.16 30.49
C PRO A 90 -9.75 -28.91 29.73
N GLU A 91 -10.68 -29.87 29.80
CA GLU A 91 -11.91 -29.89 29.00
C GLU A 91 -12.76 -28.61 29.13
N ASP A 92 -12.92 -28.09 30.36
CA ASP A 92 -13.68 -26.87 30.63
C ASP A 92 -13.09 -25.64 29.89
N LEU A 93 -11.77 -25.50 29.91
CA LEU A 93 -11.06 -24.40 29.26
C LEU A 93 -10.97 -24.58 27.75
N LYS A 94 -10.93 -25.81 27.27
CA LYS A 94 -10.94 -26.13 25.84
C LYS A 94 -12.25 -25.68 25.18
N ILE A 95 -13.39 -25.89 25.84
CA ILE A 95 -14.69 -25.42 25.38
C ILE A 95 -14.72 -23.88 25.30
N ALA A 96 -14.19 -23.21 26.33
CA ALA A 96 -14.11 -21.74 26.34
C ALA A 96 -13.18 -21.19 25.25
N ALA A 97 -12.02 -21.81 25.03
CA ALA A 97 -11.01 -21.37 24.06
C ALA A 97 -11.41 -21.55 22.59
N LEU A 98 -12.38 -22.43 22.31
CA LEU A 98 -12.93 -22.61 20.95
C LEU A 98 -13.84 -21.47 20.52
N ASN A 99 -14.41 -20.74 21.49
CA ASN A 99 -15.25 -19.58 21.20
C ASN A 99 -14.39 -18.36 20.85
N PRO A 100 -14.58 -17.73 19.68
CA PRO A 100 -13.83 -16.54 19.32
C PRO A 100 -14.22 -15.36 20.22
N ASP A 101 -13.23 -14.62 20.71
CA ASP A 101 -13.46 -13.36 21.42
C ASP A 101 -13.97 -12.30 20.43
N LEU A 102 -15.14 -11.73 20.73
CA LEU A 102 -15.80 -10.69 19.95
C LEU A 102 -15.63 -9.30 20.58
N SER A 103 -14.83 -9.18 21.64
CA SER A 103 -14.47 -7.88 22.20
C SER A 103 -13.82 -7.00 21.11
N PRO A 104 -14.20 -5.72 21.00
CA PRO A 104 -13.62 -4.85 20.00
C PRO A 104 -12.13 -4.64 20.33
N PHE A 105 -11.30 -4.60 19.29
CA PHE A 105 -9.89 -4.24 19.44
C PHE A 105 -9.76 -2.85 20.11
N PRO A 106 -8.70 -2.63 20.90
CA PRO A 106 -8.46 -1.34 21.55
C PRO A 106 -8.43 -0.22 20.51
N VAL A 107 -9.06 0.92 20.84
CA VAL A 107 -9.35 2.02 19.90
C VAL A 107 -8.09 2.74 19.41
N ASN A 108 -6.99 2.71 20.18
CA ASN A 108 -5.77 3.49 19.88
C ASN A 108 -4.52 2.61 19.65
N PRO A 109 -4.47 1.76 18.61
CA PRO A 109 -3.21 1.22 18.16
C PRO A 109 -2.44 2.31 17.39
N PHE A 110 -1.34 2.80 17.95
CA PHE A 110 -0.46 3.71 17.21
C PHE A 110 0.13 2.99 15.99
N MET A 111 -0.15 3.50 14.80
CA MET A 111 0.51 3.03 13.58
C MET A 111 2.01 3.37 13.66
N ALA A 112 2.85 2.40 13.27
CA ALA A 112 4.28 2.66 13.16
C ALA A 112 4.53 3.75 12.09
N THR A 113 5.03 4.90 12.54
CA THR A 113 5.42 6.02 11.68
C THR A 113 6.90 5.91 11.29
N LEU A 114 7.29 6.59 10.20
CA LEU A 114 8.68 6.62 9.72
C LEU A 114 9.65 7.19 10.77
N THR A 115 9.15 8.11 11.61
CA THR A 115 9.88 8.75 12.70
C THR A 115 9.14 8.50 14.02
N PRO A 116 9.87 8.28 15.13
CA PRO A 116 9.25 8.19 16.45
C PRO A 116 8.58 9.53 16.83
N PRO A 117 7.58 9.52 17.72
CA PRO A 117 6.89 10.74 18.13
C PRO A 117 7.84 11.69 18.86
N ILE A 118 7.69 12.99 18.58
CA ILE A 118 8.48 14.05 19.21
C ILE A 118 7.91 14.36 20.59
N GLU A 119 8.77 14.36 21.61
CA GLU A 119 8.40 14.69 22.99
C GLU A 119 7.79 16.10 23.09
N GLY A 120 6.66 16.21 23.79
CA GLY A 120 5.96 17.48 24.02
C GLY A 120 5.37 18.14 22.76
N TYR A 121 5.33 17.46 21.60
CA TYR A 121 4.76 18.05 20.38
C TYR A 121 3.28 18.38 20.53
N PHE A 122 2.49 17.46 21.10
CA PHE A 122 1.07 17.69 21.35
C PHE A 122 0.83 18.85 22.33
N GLU A 123 1.69 19.01 23.33
CA GLU A 123 1.60 20.13 24.29
C GLU A 123 1.85 21.47 23.60
N LYS A 124 2.90 21.56 22.76
CA LYS A 124 3.21 22.75 21.97
C LYS A 124 2.09 23.11 21.01
N VAL A 125 1.51 22.12 20.32
CA VAL A 125 0.36 22.32 19.41
C VAL A 125 -0.86 22.81 20.18
N ASN A 126 -1.19 22.19 21.32
CA ASN A 126 -2.30 22.58 22.16
C ASN A 126 -2.12 23.99 22.75
N GLU A 127 -0.91 24.35 23.16
CA GLU A 127 -0.60 25.71 23.60
C GLU A 127 -0.74 26.74 22.48
N ALA A 128 -0.23 26.43 21.28
CA ALA A 128 -0.37 27.29 20.11
C ALA A 128 -1.85 27.49 19.74
N ALA A 129 -2.65 26.43 19.73
CA ALA A 129 -4.10 26.48 19.46
C ALA A 129 -4.87 27.28 20.53
N LYS A 130 -4.49 27.14 21.82
CA LYS A 130 -5.05 27.96 22.91
C LYS A 130 -4.70 29.45 22.74
N ARG A 131 -3.50 29.77 22.25
CA ARG A 131 -3.08 31.16 21.97
C ARG A 131 -3.79 31.76 20.77
N SER A 132 -4.04 30.99 19.70
CA SER A 132 -4.73 31.47 18.49
C SER A 132 -6.24 31.65 18.69
N SER A 133 -6.91 30.72 19.38
CA SER A 133 -8.35 30.78 19.65
C SER A 133 -8.80 31.97 20.52
N ARG A 134 -7.89 32.58 21.31
CA ARG A 134 -8.18 33.82 22.05
C ARG A 134 -8.16 35.08 21.19
N LYS A 135 -7.63 35.04 19.96
CA LYS A 135 -7.52 36.21 19.08
C LYS A 135 -8.73 36.43 18.15
N GLU A 136 -9.65 35.46 18.03
CA GLU A 136 -10.87 35.58 17.21
C GLU A 136 -12.14 35.58 18.08
N LYS A 137 -12.34 36.68 18.82
CA LYS A 137 -13.69 37.20 19.08
C LYS A 137 -13.63 38.71 18.86
N LEU A 138 -13.81 39.11 17.60
CA LEU A 138 -14.18 40.47 17.20
C LEU A 138 -14.65 40.44 15.74
N ARG A 139 -15.86 39.93 15.53
CA ARG A 139 -16.92 40.48 14.68
C ARG A 139 -18.15 39.58 14.71
#